data_AF-A0A3E0QS39-F1
#
_entry.id   AF-A0A3E0QS39-F1
#
_cell.length_a   1.000
_cell.length_b   1.000
_cell.length_c   1.000
_cell.angle_alpha   90.00
_cell.angle_beta   90.00
_cell.angle_gamma   90.00
#
_symmetry.space_group_name_H-M   'P 1'
#
loop_
_entity.id
_entity.type
_entity.pdbx_description
1 polymer ?
#
loop_
_entity_poly.entity_id
_entity_poly.type
_entity_poly.pdbx_seq_one_letter_code
_entity_poly.pdbx_strand_id
1 'polypeptide(L)'
;MNVLFWGLTVSVAGKVFLAVGVLWAHRELAHEHKIDARVIRSFRLERWLTITGLALIVIGYAMEIYFYGFTTMLTCDGDECAAALGALMN
;
A
#
# COMPACT_ATOMS: atom_id res chain seq x y z
N MET A 1 -4.97 -13.28 14.84
CA MET A 1 -4.23 -12.70 13.69
C MET A 1 -2.74 -12.72 14.04
N ASN A 2 -1.90 -13.20 13.12
CA ASN A 2 -0.47 -13.38 13.37
C ASN A 2 0.28 -12.03 13.26
N VAL A 3 1.39 -11.88 13.98
CA VAL A 3 2.30 -10.73 13.91
C VAL A 3 2.77 -10.48 12.48
N LEU A 4 2.93 -11.54 11.68
CA LEU A 4 3.28 -11.43 10.27
C LEU A 4 2.23 -10.65 9.46
N PHE A 5 0.94 -10.94 9.62
CA PHE A 5 -0.13 -10.25 8.89
C PHE A 5 -0.15 -8.75 9.20
N TRP A 6 -0.04 -8.40 10.50
CA TRP A 6 0.01 -7.01 10.93
C TRP A 6 1.29 -6.31 10.45
N GLY A 7 2.43 -7.00 10.48
CA GLY A 7 3.70 -6.47 9.97
C GLY A 7 3.63 -6.14 8.48
N LEU A 8 3.07 -7.02 7.66
CA LEU A 8 2.92 -6.80 6.22
C LEU A 8 1.93 -5.67 5.93
N THR A 9 0.79 -5.64 6.63
CA THR A 9 -0.23 -4.60 6.46
C THR A 9 0.28 -3.22 6.86
N VAL A 10 0.98 -3.10 8.00
CA VAL A 10 1.58 -1.84 8.47
C VAL A 10 2.71 -1.39 7.54
N SER A 11 3.52 -2.32 7.03
CA SER A 11 4.58 -2.02 6.05
C SER A 11 4.01 -1.43 4.76
N VAL A 12 2.94 -2.02 4.23
CA VAL A 12 2.24 -1.53 3.03
C VAL A 12 1.61 -0.17 3.30
N ALA A 13 0.85 -0.02 4.39
CA ALA A 13 0.24 1.25 4.76
C ALA A 13 1.27 2.38 4.91
N GLY A 14 2.41 2.10 5.55
CA GLY A 14 3.51 3.06 5.70
C GLY A 14 4.10 3.51 4.35
N LYS A 15 4.30 2.57 3.42
CA LYS A 15 4.76 2.90 2.05
C LYS A 15 3.75 3.75 1.28
N VAL A 16 2.45 3.46 1.45
CA VAL A 16 1.37 4.29 0.86
C VAL A 16 1.39 5.71 1.43
N PHE A 17 1.50 5.87 2.76
CA PHE A 17 1.57 7.19 3.38
C PHE A 17 2.79 7.99 2.92
N LEU A 18 3.96 7.36 2.79
CA LEU A 18 5.14 8.03 2.23
C LEU A 18 4.89 8.48 0.78
N ALA A 19 4.33 7.61 -0.06
CA ALA A 19 4.02 7.95 -1.44
C ALA A 19 3.03 9.12 -1.54
N VAL A 20 1.96 9.12 -0.73
CA VAL A 20 0.97 10.19 -0.68
C VAL A 20 1.57 11.50 -0.16
N GLY A 21 2.37 11.44 0.91
CA GLY A 21 3.01 12.61 1.49
C GLY A 21 3.95 13.31 0.50
N VAL A 22 4.74 12.52 -0.22
CA VAL A 22 5.58 13.01 -1.33
C VAL A 22 4.71 13.67 -2.41
N LEU A 23 3.67 12.97 -2.89
CA LEU A 23 2.79 13.50 -3.93
C LEU A 23 2.10 14.83 -3.53
N TRP A 24 1.73 14.96 -2.26
CA TRP A 24 1.09 16.16 -1.74
C TRP A 24 2.06 17.33 -1.68
N ALA A 25 3.28 17.11 -1.17
CA ALA A 25 4.34 18.13 -1.19
C ALA A 25 4.62 18.61 -2.62
N HIS A 26 4.66 17.70 -3.58
CA HIS A 26 4.84 18.04 -5.00
C HIS A 26 3.66 18.84 -5.58
N ARG A 27 2.43 18.54 -5.15
CA ARG A 27 1.23 19.25 -5.62
C ARG A 27 1.20 20.69 -5.12
N GLU A 28 1.66 20.93 -3.89
CA GLU A 28 1.78 22.28 -3.31
C GLU A 28 2.85 23.09 -4.06
N LEU A 29 4.03 22.49 -4.28
CA LEU A 29 5.10 23.12 -5.04
C LEU A 29 4.70 23.44 -6.48
N ALA A 30 3.95 22.56 -7.14
CA ALA A 30 3.46 22.79 -8.50
C ALA A 30 2.41 23.91 -8.59
N HIS A 31 1.76 24.28 -7.48
CA HIS A 31 0.79 25.37 -7.44
C HIS A 31 1.48 26.75 -7.39
N GLU A 32 2.74 26.82 -6.95
CA GLU A 32 3.53 28.04 -7.11
C GLU A 32 3.90 28.24 -8.59
N HIS A 33 3.21 29.19 -9.24
CA HIS A 33 3.35 29.52 -10.67
C HIS A 33 4.73 30.08 -11.10
N LYS A 34 5.73 30.09 -10.20
CA LYS A 34 7.10 30.54 -10.49
C LYS A 34 8.00 29.44 -11.05
N ILE A 35 7.50 28.22 -11.21
CA ILE A 35 8.31 27.07 -11.58
C ILE A 35 8.40 26.90 -13.11
N ASP A 36 9.64 26.76 -13.60
CA ASP A 36 10.00 26.60 -15.01
C ASP A 36 9.32 25.39 -15.68
N ALA A 37 8.98 25.51 -16.97
CA ALA A 37 8.27 24.49 -17.74
C ALA A 37 9.02 23.16 -17.82
N ARG A 38 10.36 23.18 -17.71
CA ARG A 38 11.20 21.98 -17.62
C ARG A 38 10.90 21.17 -16.36
N VAL A 39 10.69 21.85 -15.24
CA VAL A 39 10.38 21.23 -13.94
C VAL A 39 8.95 20.67 -13.94
N ILE A 40 7.98 21.40 -14.51
CA ILE A 40 6.59 20.90 -14.68
C ILE A 40 6.55 19.57 -15.47
N ARG A 41 7.47 19.39 -16.43
CA ARG A 41 7.58 18.15 -17.21
C ARG A 41 8.17 17.01 -16.39
N SER A 42 9.13 17.25 -15.50
CA SER A 42 9.66 16.21 -14.60
C SER A 42 8.62 15.78 -13.57
N PHE A 43 7.81 16.72 -13.04
CA PHE A 43 6.70 16.41 -12.13
C PHE A 43 5.70 15.41 -12.71
N ARG A 44 5.46 15.44 -14.02
CA ARG A 44 4.57 14.46 -14.69
C ARG A 44 5.16 13.05 -14.63
N LEU A 45 6.42 12.89 -14.98
CA LEU A 45 7.11 11.60 -15.00
C LEU A 45 7.23 11.03 -13.57
N GLU A 46 7.52 11.91 -12.62
CA GLU A 46 7.58 11.58 -11.20
C GLU A 46 6.23 11.12 -10.64
N ARG A 47 5.13 11.83 -10.96
CA ARG A 47 3.79 11.39 -10.58
C ARG A 47 3.43 10.01 -11.14
N TRP A 48 3.80 9.72 -12.38
CA TRP A 48 3.60 8.38 -12.96
C TRP A 48 4.44 7.32 -12.23
N LEU A 49 5.70 7.62 -11.87
CA LEU A 49 6.53 6.72 -11.06
C LEU A 49 5.91 6.46 -9.68
N THR A 50 5.40 7.48 -9.00
CA THR A 50 4.77 7.30 -7.68
C THR A 50 3.48 6.48 -7.77
N ILE A 51 2.62 6.73 -8.76
CA ILE A 51 1.40 5.94 -8.99
C ILE A 51 1.76 4.49 -9.31
N THR A 52 2.77 4.26 -10.15
CA THR A 52 3.23 2.91 -10.50
C THR A 52 3.80 2.18 -9.28
N GLY A 53 4.64 2.86 -8.48
CA GLY A 53 5.16 2.32 -7.22
C GLY A 53 4.06 1.98 -6.23
N LEU A 54 3.04 2.84 -6.11
CA LEU A 54 1.88 2.59 -5.27
C LEU A 54 1.10 1.35 -5.74
N ALA A 55 0.87 1.22 -7.04
CA ALA A 55 0.21 0.05 -7.62
C ALA A 55 1.01 -1.24 -7.33
N LEU A 56 2.35 -1.21 -7.47
CA LEU A 56 3.22 -2.35 -7.16
C LEU A 56 3.14 -2.75 -5.68
N ILE A 57 3.05 -1.78 -4.76
CA ILE A 57 2.88 -2.05 -3.32
C ILE A 57 1.56 -2.78 -3.05
N VAL A 58 0.46 -2.29 -3.64
CA VAL A 58 -0.88 -2.90 -3.46
C VAL A 58 -0.92 -4.31 -4.04
N ILE A 59 -0.36 -4.52 -5.23
CA ILE A 59 -0.28 -5.84 -5.87
C ILE A 59 0.57 -6.80 -5.02
N GLY A 60 1.73 -6.35 -4.53
CA GLY A 60 2.60 -7.15 -3.67
C GLY A 60 1.88 -7.61 -2.41
N TYR A 61 1.12 -6.72 -1.75
CA TYR A 61 0.31 -7.08 -0.60
C TYR A 61 -0.75 -8.14 -0.90
N ALA A 62 -1.45 -8.00 -2.03
CA ALA A 62 -2.44 -8.99 -2.45
C ALA A 62 -1.80 -10.37 -2.72
N MET A 63 -0.60 -10.38 -3.32
CA MET A 63 0.18 -11.61 -3.51
C MET A 63 0.60 -12.25 -2.19
N GLU A 64 1.01 -11.44 -1.20
CA GLU A 64 1.37 -11.92 0.13
C GLU A 64 0.17 -12.52 0.87
N ILE A 65 -1.00 -11.86 0.83
CA ILE A 65 -2.25 -12.40 1.41
C ILE A 65 -2.59 -13.76 0.81
N TYR A 66 -2.49 -13.88 -0.52
CA TYR A 66 -2.76 -15.13 -1.22
C TYR A 66 -1.75 -16.22 -0.87
N PHE A 67 -0.46 -15.91 -0.88
CA PHE A 67 0.62 -16.87 -0.60
C PHE A 67 0.59 -17.41 0.82
N TYR A 68 0.38 -16.54 1.81
CA TYR A 68 0.31 -16.94 3.22
C TYR A 68 -1.07 -17.49 3.64
N GLY A 69 -2.01 -17.63 2.70
CA GLY A 69 -3.31 -18.25 2.97
C GLY A 69 -4.21 -17.44 3.91
N PHE A 70 -4.01 -16.12 4.01
CA PHE A 70 -4.85 -15.26 4.85
C PHE A 70 -6.26 -15.05 4.27
N THR A 71 -6.53 -15.51 3.04
CA THR A 71 -7.82 -15.35 2.34
C THR A 71 -8.99 -15.98 3.09
N THR A 72 -8.77 -17.09 3.80
CA THR A 72 -9.80 -17.71 4.66
C THR A 72 -10.27 -16.78 5.77
N MET A 73 -9.43 -15.84 6.25
CA MET A 73 -9.82 -14.82 7.23
C MET A 73 -10.69 -13.71 6.64
N LEU A 74 -10.64 -13.48 5.32
CA LEU A 74 -11.45 -12.45 4.66
C LEU A 74 -12.85 -12.95 4.28
N THR A 75 -13.05 -14.27 4.24
CA THR A 75 -14.29 -14.89 3.77
C THR A 75 -15.02 -15.70 4.84
N CYS A 76 -14.43 -15.88 6.03
CA CYS A 76 -15.07 -16.60 7.13
C CYS A 76 -16.05 -15.69 7.89
N ASP A 77 -17.04 -16.31 8.54
CA ASP A 77 -17.97 -15.63 9.44
C ASP A 77 -18.17 -16.46 10.71
N GLY A 78 -18.43 -15.79 11.84
CA GLY A 78 -18.68 -16.43 13.15
C GLY A 78 -17.63 -17.47 13.58
N ASP A 79 -18.11 -18.66 13.94
CA ASP A 79 -17.31 -19.75 14.52
C ASP A 79 -16.26 -20.31 13.56
N GLU A 80 -16.46 -20.15 12.24
CA GLU A 80 -15.51 -20.59 11.21
C GLU A 80 -14.21 -19.76 11.25
N CYS A 81 -14.31 -18.45 11.53
CA CYS A 81 -13.14 -17.60 11.73
C CYS A 81 -12.36 -17.99 12.99
N ALA A 82 -13.06 -18.35 14.08
CA ALA A 82 -12.42 -18.75 15.33
C ALA A 82 -11.63 -20.06 15.17
N ALA A 83 -12.16 -21.02 14.41
CA ALA A 83 -11.48 -22.27 14.07
C ALA A 83 -10.26 -22.02 13.16
N ALA A 84 -10.39 -21.18 12.13
CA ALA A 84 -9.29 -20.80 11.25
C ALA A 84 -8.15 -20.06 11.99
N LEU A 85 -8.49 -19.26 13.02
CA LEU A 85 -7.52 -18.61 13.90
C LEU A 85 -6.73 -19.61 14.74
N GLY A 86 -7.41 -20.63 15.30
CA GLY A 86 -6.77 -21.69 16.08
C GLY A 86 -5.78 -22.52 15.25
N ALA A 87 -6.08 -22.75 13.97
CA ALA A 87 -5.20 -23.49 13.06
C ALA A 87 -3.94 -22.72 12.62
N LEU A 88 -3.95 -21.38 12.70
CA LEU A 88 -2.82 -20.50 12.34
C LEU A 88 -1.91 -20.15 13.53
N MET A 89 -2.33 -20.49 14.76
CA MET A 89 -1.60 -20.20 16.01
C MET A 89 -0.93 -21.43 16.64
N ASN A 90 -1.18 -22.64 16.11
CA ASN A 90 -0.45 -23.88 16.41
C ASN A 90 0.54 -24.20 15.29
#